data_AF-A0A3B9WU83-F1
#
_entry.id   AF-A0A3B9WU83-F1
#
_cell.length_a   1.000
_cell.length_b   1.000
_cell.length_c   1.000
_cell.angle_alpha   90.00
_cell.angle_beta   90.00
_cell.angle_gamma   90.00
#
_symmetry.space_group_name_H-M   'P 1'
#
loop_
_entity.id
_entity.type
_entity.pdbx_description
1 polymer ?
#
loop_
_entity_poly.entity_id
_entity_poly.type
_entity_poly.pdbx_seq_one_letter_code
_entity_poly.pdbx_strand_id
1 'polypeptide(L)'
;DYIDQSLTAYDRYGNEYQAYGGDFDDRPNDGSYSGNGIVYGRDRDPSPKMQEVKYNYRPVKAVFEGGGARFNYETPEEEARADASEIRTELLARPFESSESEKSPGAEKDEGMRIRIFNRNLFINTSEYDTLLILEKGGKEIMKRHLRINTLPLSENIIDIPEEFSDYISSHKGELVLTVSFRLGKDTAWAPAGYEVAYGQAVYGTAPALIHRRAPFRVIHGAYNIGIKGEGFEMLFSKGAAGMTSLRVAGKELFKRPPVPNFWRPMNENDRANLLPFRAGQWKLASMYADMRNPEDPYDKRTGFRFEEREEEVVISYTYNLPVRPAKQAQLIYTVHPDGVVDVELSMERSDDVGELPEFGLLFTLPAELDILEWYGIGPKESYVDRPHGKLSVYRSRVWENMARYLVPQECGNKIGVRYAELTDEKGGICLLSLKDYISLSVLPYSPHQIDNADHPYELPPVHHTYVRASLMQMGVAGDDTWGARTKPVHMLDNSRELKFRFSFVGV
;
A
#
# COMPACT_ATOMS: atom_id res chain seq x y z
N ASP A 1 20.36 8.82 11.14
CA ASP A 1 20.65 9.82 12.19
C ASP A 1 19.48 10.82 12.22
N TYR A 2 19.67 12.06 12.71
CA TYR A 2 18.57 13.02 12.78
C TYR A 2 18.26 13.67 11.42
N ILE A 3 19.24 14.32 10.78
CA ILE A 3 19.06 15.20 9.62
C ILE A 3 19.98 14.80 8.46
N ASP A 4 19.47 14.86 7.23
CA ASP A 4 20.31 14.71 6.02
C ASP A 4 21.37 15.82 5.95
N GLN A 5 22.63 15.42 5.73
CA GLN A 5 23.75 16.35 5.60
C GLN A 5 23.89 16.80 4.15
N SER A 6 22.89 17.54 3.66
CA SER A 6 22.86 18.09 2.30
C SER A 6 23.14 19.60 2.26
N LEU A 7 23.63 20.08 1.12
CA LEU A 7 23.83 21.51 0.87
C LEU A 7 22.91 22.00 -0.25
N THR A 8 22.42 23.22 -0.15
CA THR A 8 21.65 23.81 -1.25
C THR A 8 22.60 24.22 -2.37
N ALA A 9 22.35 23.71 -3.57
CA ALA A 9 23.08 24.04 -4.79
C ALA A 9 22.09 24.36 -5.92
N TYR A 10 22.61 24.72 -7.09
CA TYR A 10 21.81 25.11 -8.25
C TYR A 10 22.18 24.24 -9.45
N ASP A 11 21.18 23.74 -10.15
CA ASP A 11 21.38 23.02 -11.42
C ASP A 11 21.82 23.98 -12.54
N ARG A 12 22.10 23.43 -13.72
CA ARG A 12 22.47 24.20 -14.93
C ARG A 12 21.40 25.18 -15.43
N TYR A 13 20.18 25.11 -14.91
CA TYR A 13 19.05 25.97 -15.25
C TYR A 13 18.74 27.00 -14.15
N GLY A 14 19.49 26.99 -13.05
CA GLY A 14 19.30 27.89 -11.91
C GLY A 14 18.21 27.44 -10.93
N ASN A 15 17.76 26.18 -11.00
CA ASN A 15 16.84 25.64 -9.99
C ASN A 15 17.61 25.11 -8.79
N GLU A 16 17.11 25.38 -7.60
CA GLU A 16 17.70 24.86 -6.37
C GLU A 16 17.48 23.35 -6.23
N TYR A 17 18.50 22.65 -5.72
CA TYR A 17 18.40 21.26 -5.29
C TYR A 17 19.23 21.01 -4.02
N GLN A 18 19.06 19.84 -3.40
CA GLN A 18 19.85 19.41 -2.25
C GLN A 18 20.98 18.51 -2.73
N ALA A 19 22.19 19.06 -2.76
CA ALA A 19 23.42 18.40 -3.17
C ALA A 19 24.02 17.54 -2.06
N TYR A 20 24.77 16.52 -2.47
CA TYR A 20 25.54 15.62 -1.61
C TYR A 20 26.98 15.46 -2.14
N GLY A 21 27.76 14.52 -1.57
CA GLY A 21 29.16 14.32 -1.93
C GLY A 21 29.35 14.07 -3.43
N GLY A 22 30.30 14.77 -4.04
CA GLY A 22 30.60 14.65 -5.46
C GLY A 22 29.99 15.73 -6.36
N ASP A 23 28.96 16.42 -5.90
CA ASP A 23 28.30 17.53 -6.62
C ASP A 23 29.14 18.83 -6.62
N PHE A 24 30.20 18.90 -5.80
CA PHE A 24 31.09 20.06 -5.69
C PHE A 24 32.48 19.77 -6.27
N ASP A 25 32.58 18.81 -7.19
CA ASP A 25 33.84 18.29 -7.76
C ASP A 25 34.84 17.77 -6.70
N ASP A 26 34.38 17.53 -5.47
CA ASP A 26 35.16 16.97 -4.37
C ASP A 26 35.51 15.51 -4.65
N ARG A 27 36.81 15.17 -4.64
CA ARG A 27 37.32 13.83 -4.90
C ARG A 27 38.47 13.50 -3.93
N PRO A 28 38.45 12.35 -3.23
CA PRO A 28 37.36 11.36 -3.20
C PRO A 28 36.10 11.89 -2.50
N ASN A 29 34.97 11.23 -2.75
CA ASN A 29 33.69 11.44 -2.05
C ASN A 29 32.94 10.10 -1.91
N ASP A 30 31.97 10.08 -1.00
CA ASP A 30 31.11 8.91 -0.71
C ASP A 30 29.64 9.12 -1.14
N GLY A 31 29.40 10.01 -2.11
CA GLY A 31 28.07 10.23 -2.70
C GLY A 31 26.97 10.61 -1.69
N SER A 32 25.83 9.92 -1.80
CA SER A 32 24.61 10.09 -1.01
C SER A 32 24.72 9.55 0.42
N TYR A 33 25.86 8.98 0.85
CA TYR A 33 26.04 8.40 2.19
C TYR A 33 25.92 9.42 3.34
N SER A 34 25.79 10.70 3.01
CA SER A 34 25.47 11.81 3.92
C SER A 34 23.95 11.97 4.21
N GLY A 35 23.08 11.33 3.41
CA GLY A 35 21.62 11.41 3.50
C GLY A 35 20.98 10.34 4.37
N ASN A 36 21.21 10.40 5.69
CA ASN A 36 20.77 9.36 6.65
C ASN A 36 19.63 9.79 7.58
N GLY A 37 19.06 10.97 7.34
CA GLY A 37 18.15 11.65 8.25
C GLY A 37 16.77 11.00 8.33
N ILE A 38 16.13 11.24 9.48
CA ILE A 38 14.68 11.11 9.66
C ILE A 38 13.95 12.44 9.40
N VAL A 39 14.69 13.54 9.26
CA VAL A 39 14.22 14.84 8.76
C VAL A 39 15.05 15.30 7.56
N TYR A 40 14.42 16.05 6.65
CA TYR A 40 15.09 16.56 5.45
C TYR A 40 16.11 17.67 5.77
N GLY A 41 17.20 17.70 5.01
CA GLY A 41 18.32 18.62 5.24
C GLY A 41 17.98 20.11 5.11
N ARG A 42 17.09 20.47 4.18
CA ARG A 42 16.72 21.88 3.90
C ARG A 42 15.83 22.49 4.97
N ASP A 43 14.60 22.00 5.09
CA ASP A 43 13.55 22.67 5.88
C ASP A 43 13.35 22.00 7.25
N ARG A 44 14.04 20.89 7.52
CA ARG A 44 13.92 20.07 8.76
C ARG A 44 12.52 19.49 8.94
N ASP A 45 11.72 19.51 7.89
CA ASP A 45 10.45 18.80 7.81
C ASP A 45 10.67 17.30 8.06
N PRO A 46 9.74 16.63 8.76
CA PRO A 46 9.82 15.21 9.00
C PRO A 46 9.72 14.44 7.68
N SER A 47 10.66 13.51 7.47
CA SER A 47 10.51 12.49 6.43
C SER A 47 9.40 11.50 6.83
N PRO A 48 8.88 10.70 5.88
CA PRO A 48 7.91 9.67 6.22
C PRO A 48 8.37 8.65 7.27
N LYS A 49 9.69 8.43 7.40
CA LYS A 49 10.27 7.58 8.46
C LYS A 49 9.86 8.04 9.86
N MET A 50 9.60 9.34 10.06
CA MET A 50 9.24 9.91 11.35
C MET A 50 7.88 9.41 11.87
N GLN A 51 6.96 9.01 10.99
CA GLN A 51 5.68 8.41 11.40
C GLN A 51 5.92 7.14 12.23
N GLU A 52 6.82 6.30 11.77
CA GLU A 52 7.23 5.08 12.44
C GLU A 52 7.96 5.35 13.76
N VAL A 53 8.92 6.29 13.75
CA VAL A 53 9.68 6.67 14.95
C VAL A 53 8.73 7.19 16.03
N LYS A 54 7.80 8.09 15.67
CA LYS A 54 6.81 8.66 16.59
C LYS A 54 5.94 7.57 17.21
N TYR A 55 5.51 6.59 16.40
CA TYR A 55 4.70 5.49 16.92
C TYR A 55 5.49 4.60 17.88
N ASN A 56 6.68 4.14 17.50
CA ASN A 56 7.47 3.21 18.33
C ASN A 56 7.96 3.85 19.65
N TYR A 57 8.26 5.15 19.63
CA TYR A 57 8.75 5.89 20.81
C TYR A 57 7.63 6.54 21.63
N ARG A 58 6.36 6.29 21.29
CA ARG A 58 5.22 6.88 21.99
C ARG A 58 5.24 6.54 23.50
N PRO A 59 4.85 7.49 24.35
CA PRO A 59 4.93 7.33 25.80
C PRO A 59 3.78 6.50 26.41
N VAL A 60 2.73 6.22 25.62
CA VAL A 60 1.56 5.43 26.05
C VAL A 60 1.22 4.42 24.97
N LYS A 61 1.07 3.15 25.34
CA LYS A 61 0.57 2.08 24.45
C LYS A 61 -0.86 1.73 24.87
N ALA A 62 -1.74 1.53 23.89
CA ALA A 62 -3.11 1.11 24.12
C ALA A 62 -3.46 -0.06 23.20
N VAL A 63 -4.05 -1.11 23.77
CA VAL A 63 -4.41 -2.37 23.10
C VAL A 63 -5.89 -2.62 23.35
N PHE A 64 -6.66 -2.93 22.31
CA PHE A 64 -8.08 -3.26 22.45
C PHE A 64 -8.26 -4.77 22.63
N GLU A 65 -9.09 -5.16 23.59
CA GLU A 65 -9.36 -6.55 23.96
C GLU A 65 -10.86 -6.86 23.82
N GLY A 66 -11.17 -8.08 23.35
CA GLY A 66 -12.55 -8.56 23.19
C GLY A 66 -13.28 -8.03 21.96
N GLY A 67 -14.56 -8.40 21.82
CA GLY A 67 -15.48 -7.84 20.82
C GLY A 67 -15.18 -8.15 19.34
N GLY A 68 -14.27 -9.09 19.04
CA GLY A 68 -13.94 -9.46 17.65
C GLY A 68 -13.09 -8.43 16.90
N ALA A 69 -12.25 -7.67 17.61
CA ALA A 69 -11.25 -6.80 16.98
C ALA A 69 -10.32 -7.60 16.05
N ARG A 70 -10.20 -7.19 14.79
CA ARG A 70 -9.40 -7.89 13.75
C ARG A 70 -8.05 -7.24 13.45
N PHE A 71 -7.90 -5.99 13.85
CA PHE A 71 -6.66 -5.25 13.69
C PHE A 71 -6.33 -4.64 15.04
N ASN A 72 -5.16 -4.97 15.55
CA ASN A 72 -4.51 -4.32 16.66
C ASN A 72 -3.04 -4.22 16.24
N TYR A 73 -2.46 -3.02 16.22
CA TYR A 73 -1.03 -2.86 15.92
C TYR A 73 -0.13 -3.63 16.89
N GLU A 74 -0.67 -3.95 18.06
CA GLU A 74 0.03 -4.51 19.18
C GLU A 74 -0.69 -5.80 19.58
N THR A 75 -0.25 -6.95 19.06
CA THR A 75 -0.51 -8.21 19.76
C THR A 75 0.23 -8.16 21.11
N PRO A 76 -0.34 -8.71 22.19
CA PRO A 76 0.32 -8.77 23.49
C PRO A 76 1.73 -9.37 23.36
N GLU A 77 2.72 -8.81 24.07
CA GLU A 77 4.15 -9.21 23.96
C GLU A 77 4.41 -10.70 24.24
N GLU A 78 3.47 -11.38 24.90
CA GLU A 78 3.51 -12.82 25.16
C GLU A 78 3.18 -13.66 23.92
N GLU A 79 2.29 -13.21 23.03
CA GLU A 79 2.00 -13.89 21.76
C GLU A 79 3.15 -13.71 20.75
N ALA A 80 3.79 -12.53 20.74
CA ALA A 80 4.92 -12.23 19.86
C ALA A 80 6.17 -13.09 20.13
N ARG A 81 6.29 -13.68 21.33
CA ARG A 81 7.35 -14.66 21.67
C ARG A 81 7.01 -16.09 21.27
N ALA A 82 5.72 -16.41 21.09
CA ALA A 82 5.26 -17.77 20.84
C ALA A 82 5.28 -18.13 19.34
N ASP A 83 5.00 -17.20 18.42
CA ASP A 83 5.03 -17.52 16.99
C ASP A 83 5.20 -16.29 16.07
N ALA A 84 6.44 -15.75 16.01
CA ALA A 84 6.76 -14.61 15.16
C ALA A 84 6.65 -14.89 13.64
N SER A 85 6.49 -16.17 13.24
CA SER A 85 6.21 -16.58 11.85
C SER A 85 4.74 -16.50 11.48
N GLU A 86 3.83 -16.84 12.40
CA GLU A 86 2.40 -16.93 12.10
C GLU A 86 1.65 -15.59 12.30
N ILE A 87 1.97 -14.84 13.36
CA ILE A 87 1.16 -13.68 13.79
C ILE A 87 1.25 -12.47 12.84
N ARG A 88 2.37 -12.26 12.13
CA ARG A 88 2.51 -11.14 11.18
C ARG A 88 2.00 -11.45 9.78
N THR A 89 1.96 -12.72 9.42
CA THR A 89 1.31 -13.19 8.18
C THR A 89 -0.20 -12.93 8.22
N GLU A 90 -0.81 -12.85 9.41
CA GLU A 90 -2.23 -12.49 9.58
C GLU A 90 -2.54 -11.02 9.32
N LEU A 91 -1.57 -10.11 9.55
CA LEU A 91 -1.72 -8.67 9.30
C LEU A 91 -1.72 -8.32 7.79
N LEU A 92 -1.19 -9.20 6.93
CA LEU A 92 -0.92 -8.88 5.52
C LEU A 92 -1.26 -10.00 4.50
N ALA A 93 -1.58 -11.24 4.91
CA ALA A 93 -1.55 -12.35 3.96
C ALA A 93 -2.50 -13.55 4.23
N ARG A 94 -3.62 -13.42 4.96
CA ARG A 94 -4.66 -14.45 4.88
C ARG A 94 -5.63 -14.16 3.73
N PRO A 95 -5.59 -14.91 2.61
CA PRO A 95 -6.73 -14.99 1.72
C PRO A 95 -7.92 -15.54 2.52
N PHE A 96 -9.09 -14.97 2.30
CA PHE A 96 -10.37 -15.42 2.86
C PHE A 96 -10.63 -16.87 2.42
N GLU A 97 -10.22 -17.85 3.23
CA GLU A 97 -10.73 -19.22 3.11
C GLU A 97 -12.20 -19.24 3.55
N SER A 98 -13.04 -19.81 2.70
CA SER A 98 -14.41 -20.14 3.05
C SER A 98 -14.38 -21.17 4.17
N SER A 99 -14.90 -20.82 5.34
CA SER A 99 -15.10 -21.77 6.43
C SER A 99 -16.05 -22.88 6.00
N GLU A 100 -15.51 -24.03 5.59
CA GLU A 100 -16.14 -25.28 5.98
C GLU A 100 -15.94 -25.47 7.48
N SER A 101 -16.99 -25.95 8.14
CA SER A 101 -17.16 -25.95 9.58
C SER A 101 -16.12 -26.80 10.31
N GLU A 102 -15.10 -26.16 10.88
CA GLU A 102 -14.37 -26.71 12.01
C GLU A 102 -14.77 -25.98 13.29
N LYS A 103 -15.30 -26.77 14.24
CA LYS A 103 -15.76 -26.31 15.54
C LYS A 103 -14.57 -25.82 16.35
N SER A 104 -14.51 -24.52 16.62
CA SER A 104 -13.62 -23.95 17.64
C SER A 104 -13.93 -24.54 19.02
N PRO A 105 -12.93 -24.96 19.80
CA PRO A 105 -13.13 -25.39 21.17
C PRO A 105 -13.27 -24.15 22.07
N GLY A 106 -14.37 -24.10 22.83
CA GLY A 106 -14.54 -23.18 23.97
C GLY A 106 -14.86 -21.74 23.60
N ALA A 107 -16.15 -21.45 23.37
CA ALA A 107 -16.66 -20.08 23.52
C ALA A 107 -16.59 -19.72 25.01
N GLU A 108 -15.49 -19.09 25.43
CA GLU A 108 -15.42 -18.39 26.69
C GLU A 108 -16.42 -17.22 26.68
N LYS A 109 -16.95 -16.92 27.88
CA LYS A 109 -17.99 -15.92 28.12
C LYS A 109 -17.62 -14.57 27.50
N ASP A 110 -18.66 -13.87 27.06
CA ASP A 110 -18.68 -12.49 26.54
C ASP A 110 -17.99 -11.51 27.52
N GLU A 111 -16.66 -11.45 27.49
CA GLU A 111 -15.90 -10.41 28.18
C GLU A 111 -16.03 -9.14 27.35
N GLY A 112 -16.66 -8.11 27.91
CA GLY A 112 -16.94 -6.85 27.24
C GLY A 112 -15.71 -6.21 26.58
N MET A 113 -15.96 -5.33 25.61
CA MET A 113 -14.89 -4.64 24.88
C MET A 113 -14.09 -3.72 25.82
N ARG A 114 -12.77 -3.91 25.88
CA ARG A 114 -11.88 -3.21 26.81
C ARG A 114 -10.68 -2.59 26.11
N ILE A 115 -10.04 -1.63 26.77
CA ILE A 115 -8.77 -1.03 26.36
C ILE A 115 -7.76 -1.22 27.48
N ARG A 116 -6.70 -2.00 27.22
CA ARG A 116 -5.53 -2.07 28.10
C ARG A 116 -4.55 -0.97 27.76
N ILE A 117 -4.16 -0.20 28.76
CA ILE A 117 -3.35 1.01 28.61
C ILE A 117 -2.08 0.84 29.42
N PHE A 118 -0.94 0.94 28.75
CA PHE A 118 0.39 0.86 29.32
C PHE A 118 1.02 2.25 29.32
N ASN A 119 1.29 2.80 30.51
CA ASN A 119 1.98 4.07 30.65
C ASN A 119 3.49 3.84 30.72
N ARG A 120 4.21 4.21 29.66
CA ARG A 120 5.67 4.07 29.56
C ARG A 120 6.41 5.32 30.04
N ASN A 121 5.70 6.36 30.45
CA ASN A 121 6.33 7.52 31.09
C ASN A 121 6.93 7.11 32.44
N LEU A 122 8.06 7.73 32.79
CA LEU A 122 8.71 7.55 34.09
C LEU A 122 8.06 8.38 35.20
N PHE A 123 7.50 9.56 34.86
CA PHE A 123 7.05 10.55 35.85
C PHE A 123 5.68 11.18 35.55
N ILE A 124 5.11 10.92 34.37
CA ILE A 124 3.88 11.56 33.89
C ILE A 124 2.73 10.56 34.00
N ASN A 125 1.66 10.94 34.69
CA ASN A 125 0.41 10.18 34.70
C ASN A 125 -0.35 10.39 33.38
N THR A 126 -1.08 9.39 32.89
CA THR A 126 -1.91 9.57 31.69
C THR A 126 -3.06 10.57 31.87
N SER A 127 -3.40 10.93 33.11
CA SER A 127 -4.40 11.96 33.42
C SER A 127 -3.99 13.37 32.98
N GLU A 128 -2.71 13.59 32.66
CA GLU A 128 -2.21 14.85 32.09
C GLU A 128 -2.57 15.01 30.61
N TYR A 129 -2.96 13.92 29.94
CA TYR A 129 -3.38 13.94 28.54
C TYR A 129 -4.88 14.16 28.42
N ASP A 130 -5.28 14.98 27.45
CA ASP A 130 -6.63 14.99 26.92
C ASP A 130 -6.81 13.76 26.04
N THR A 131 -7.56 12.77 26.52
CA THR A 131 -7.73 11.49 25.83
C THR A 131 -9.07 11.42 25.12
N LEU A 132 -9.05 11.08 23.84
CA LEU A 132 -10.23 10.96 22.99
C LEU A 132 -10.41 9.52 22.51
N LEU A 133 -11.63 9.00 22.63
CA LEU A 133 -12.09 7.81 21.93
C LEU A 133 -12.91 8.25 20.72
N ILE A 134 -12.56 7.76 19.53
CA ILE A 134 -13.13 8.17 18.25
C ILE A 134 -13.54 6.91 17.49
N LEU A 135 -14.79 6.83 17.06
CA LEU A 135 -15.29 5.75 16.21
C LEU A 135 -15.55 6.31 14.81
N GLU A 136 -14.96 5.68 13.80
CA GLU A 136 -15.08 6.04 12.40
C GLU A 136 -15.71 4.90 11.59
N LYS A 137 -16.49 5.26 10.56
CA LYS A 137 -16.97 4.32 9.52
C LYS A 137 -16.58 4.88 8.16
N GLY A 138 -15.66 4.19 7.47
CA GLY A 138 -15.14 4.66 6.18
C GLY A 138 -14.52 6.07 6.27
N GLY A 139 -13.71 6.34 7.31
CA GLY A 139 -13.07 7.64 7.55
C GLY A 139 -13.98 8.76 8.04
N LYS A 140 -15.30 8.52 8.18
CA LYS A 140 -16.23 9.50 8.76
C LYS A 140 -16.41 9.25 10.25
N GLU A 141 -16.14 10.27 11.06
CA GLU A 141 -16.42 10.25 12.51
C GLU A 141 -17.92 10.02 12.76
N ILE A 142 -18.24 8.97 13.50
CA ILE A 142 -19.60 8.61 13.94
C ILE A 142 -19.85 9.15 15.35
N MET A 143 -18.88 8.92 16.24
CA MET A 143 -18.97 9.35 17.63
C MET A 143 -17.59 9.60 18.20
N LYS A 144 -17.55 10.47 19.21
CA LYS A 144 -16.34 10.89 19.88
C LYS A 144 -16.62 11.18 21.35
N ARG A 145 -15.73 10.74 22.23
CA ARG A 145 -15.86 10.94 23.69
C ARG A 145 -14.51 11.22 24.34
N HIS A 146 -14.48 12.16 25.28
CA HIS A 146 -13.34 12.35 26.16
C HIS A 146 -13.31 11.25 27.22
N LEU A 147 -12.15 10.64 27.41
CA LEU A 147 -11.89 9.65 28.44
C LEU A 147 -11.00 10.26 29.53
N ARG A 148 -11.34 9.99 30.79
CA ARG A 148 -10.45 10.25 31.92
C ARG A 148 -9.70 8.98 32.24
N ILE A 149 -8.40 8.97 31.96
CA ILE A 149 -7.54 7.81 32.15
C ILE A 149 -6.51 8.17 33.19
N ASN A 150 -6.46 7.40 34.27
CA ASN A 150 -5.49 7.56 35.35
C ASN A 150 -4.65 6.28 35.44
N THR A 151 -3.59 6.24 34.64
CA THR A 151 -2.60 5.17 34.66
C THR A 151 -1.30 5.78 35.17
N LEU A 152 -0.85 5.31 36.34
CA LEU A 152 0.37 5.81 36.96
C LEU A 152 1.60 5.55 36.07
N PRO A 153 2.69 6.31 36.23
CA PRO A 153 3.93 6.04 35.51
C PRO A 153 4.39 4.59 35.67
N LEU A 154 4.88 3.98 34.59
CA LEU A 154 5.35 2.58 34.55
C LEU A 154 4.31 1.54 35.01
N SER A 155 3.02 1.85 34.90
CA SER A 155 1.93 0.93 35.24
C SER A 155 1.02 0.68 34.04
N GLU A 156 0.14 -0.32 34.20
CA GLU A 156 -0.97 -0.57 33.29
C GLU A 156 -2.32 -0.36 33.98
N ASN A 157 -3.35 -0.15 33.16
CA ASN A 157 -4.74 -0.09 33.59
C ASN A 157 -5.64 -0.62 32.47
N ILE A 158 -6.75 -1.25 32.82
CA ILE A 158 -7.76 -1.71 31.86
C ILE A 158 -9.02 -0.88 32.09
N ILE A 159 -9.58 -0.34 31.02
CA ILE A 159 -10.85 0.38 31.06
C ILE A 159 -11.85 -0.28 30.12
N ASP A 160 -13.12 -0.28 30.50
CA ASP A 160 -14.20 -0.69 29.62
C ASP A 160 -14.43 0.37 28.54
N ILE A 161 -14.74 -0.09 27.34
CA ILE A 161 -15.22 0.79 26.28
C ILE A 161 -16.63 1.28 26.69
N PRO A 162 -16.94 2.59 26.58
CA PRO A 162 -18.25 3.09 26.95
C PRO A 162 -19.38 2.37 26.20
N GLU A 163 -20.48 2.06 26.90
CA GLU A 163 -21.58 1.24 26.40
C GLU A 163 -22.10 1.71 25.02
N GLU A 164 -22.20 3.02 24.81
CA GLU A 164 -22.69 3.54 23.53
C GLU A 164 -21.78 3.21 22.33
N PHE A 165 -20.48 3.02 22.55
CA PHE A 165 -19.53 2.58 21.52
C PHE A 165 -19.64 1.08 21.28
N SER A 166 -19.64 0.27 22.35
CA SER A 166 -19.75 -1.18 22.22
C SER A 166 -21.08 -1.61 21.61
N ASP A 167 -22.18 -0.95 21.98
CA ASP A 167 -23.51 -1.19 21.42
C ASP A 167 -23.55 -0.84 19.93
N TYR A 168 -22.97 0.30 19.54
CA TYR A 168 -22.92 0.68 18.12
C TYR A 168 -22.11 -0.33 17.32
N ILE A 169 -20.92 -0.71 17.79
CA ILE A 169 -20.04 -1.69 17.13
C ILE A 169 -20.76 -3.03 16.96
N SER A 170 -21.48 -3.49 17.99
CA SER A 170 -22.16 -4.79 17.99
C SER A 170 -23.43 -4.80 17.13
N SER A 171 -24.09 -3.65 16.97
CA SER A 171 -25.37 -3.52 16.25
C SER A 171 -25.24 -3.12 14.77
N HIS A 172 -24.06 -2.67 14.33
CA HIS A 172 -23.86 -2.16 12.96
C HIS A 172 -22.95 -3.06 12.12
N LYS A 173 -23.33 -3.20 10.85
CA LYS A 173 -22.51 -3.87 9.84
C LYS A 173 -21.54 -2.89 9.17
N GLY A 174 -20.48 -3.45 8.60
CA GLY A 174 -19.41 -2.72 7.93
C GLY A 174 -18.15 -2.65 8.78
N GLU A 175 -17.08 -2.14 8.19
CA GLU A 175 -15.82 -1.92 8.89
C GLU A 175 -15.90 -0.63 9.71
N LEU A 176 -15.56 -0.75 10.99
CA LEU A 176 -15.53 0.33 11.95
C LEU A 176 -14.13 0.44 12.55
N VAL A 177 -13.63 1.66 12.68
CA VAL A 177 -12.30 1.94 13.23
C VAL A 177 -12.46 2.68 14.54
N LEU A 178 -11.99 2.08 15.63
CA LEU A 178 -11.99 2.67 16.95
C LEU A 178 -10.59 3.13 17.30
N THR A 179 -10.42 4.42 17.52
CA THR A 179 -9.12 5.04 17.83
C THR A 179 -9.16 5.66 19.23
N VAL A 180 -8.20 5.32 20.08
CA VAL A 180 -7.90 6.08 21.31
C VAL A 180 -6.70 6.97 21.05
N SER A 181 -6.85 8.28 21.29
CA SER A 181 -5.88 9.33 20.97
C SER A 181 -5.51 10.09 22.24
N PHE A 182 -4.24 10.04 22.64
CA PHE A 182 -3.70 10.78 23.78
C PHE A 182 -3.10 12.09 23.29
N ARG A 183 -3.64 13.22 23.75
CA ARG A 183 -3.25 14.56 23.31
C ARG A 183 -2.78 15.41 24.47
N LEU A 184 -1.94 16.41 24.21
CA LEU A 184 -1.56 17.38 25.23
C LEU A 184 -2.81 18.16 25.70
N GLY A 185 -3.10 18.17 27.00
CA GLY A 185 -4.24 18.91 27.55
C GLY A 185 -4.03 20.43 27.63
N LYS A 186 -2.79 20.90 27.46
CA LYS A 186 -2.38 22.31 27.52
C LYS A 186 -1.15 22.54 26.66
N ASP A 187 -0.85 23.80 26.38
CA ASP A 187 0.35 24.19 25.66
C ASP A 187 1.62 23.79 26.43
N THR A 188 2.65 23.39 25.67
CA THR A 188 3.98 23.10 26.19
C THR A 188 5.02 23.89 25.40
N ALA A 189 6.28 23.89 25.86
CA ALA A 189 7.35 24.56 25.15
C ALA A 189 7.65 24.00 23.74
N TRP A 190 7.22 22.77 23.44
CA TRP A 190 7.58 22.07 22.20
C TRP A 190 6.38 21.73 21.31
N ALA A 191 5.14 21.79 21.82
CA ALA A 191 3.92 21.62 21.05
C ALA A 191 2.70 22.25 21.74
N PRO A 192 1.70 22.70 20.95
CA PRO A 192 0.46 23.26 21.49
C PRO A 192 -0.45 22.17 22.11
N ALA A 193 -1.43 22.61 22.88
CA ALA A 193 -2.56 21.78 23.33
C ALA A 193 -3.22 21.10 22.12
N GLY A 194 -3.68 19.87 22.31
CA GLY A 194 -4.29 19.05 21.25
C GLY A 194 -3.29 18.29 20.38
N TYR A 195 -1.98 18.51 20.51
CA TYR A 195 -0.97 17.69 19.82
C TYR A 195 -1.03 16.23 20.30
N GLU A 196 -1.20 15.31 19.35
CA GLU A 196 -1.27 13.88 19.65
C GLU A 196 0.12 13.29 19.90
N VAL A 197 0.31 12.70 21.08
CA VAL A 197 1.57 12.07 21.51
C VAL A 197 1.57 10.56 21.31
N ALA A 198 0.39 9.93 21.37
CA ALA A 198 0.22 8.51 21.23
C ALA A 198 -1.19 8.18 20.74
N TYR A 199 -1.34 7.04 20.08
CA TYR A 199 -2.64 6.46 19.80
C TYR A 199 -2.59 4.92 19.89
N GLY A 200 -3.76 4.33 20.06
CA GLY A 200 -4.03 2.93 19.75
C GLY A 200 -5.24 2.87 18.83
N GLN A 201 -5.33 1.83 18.00
CA GLN A 201 -6.44 1.68 17.05
C GLN A 201 -6.84 0.22 16.90
N ALA A 202 -8.15 -0.02 16.83
CA ALA A 202 -8.73 -1.31 16.53
C ALA A 202 -9.75 -1.25 15.38
N VAL A 203 -9.89 -2.37 14.67
CA VAL A 203 -10.88 -2.53 13.60
C VAL A 203 -11.90 -3.59 13.96
N TYR A 204 -13.17 -3.26 13.84
CA TYR A 204 -14.31 -4.14 14.07
C TYR A 204 -15.14 -4.30 12.80
N GLY A 205 -15.76 -5.47 12.62
CA GLY A 205 -16.54 -5.78 11.43
C GLY A 205 -15.68 -5.91 10.16
N THR A 206 -16.30 -6.30 9.05
CA THR A 206 -15.67 -6.38 7.72
C THR A 206 -16.25 -5.30 6.83
N ALA A 207 -15.46 -4.83 5.86
CA ALA A 207 -16.01 -4.15 4.70
C ALA A 207 -17.10 -5.04 4.05
N PRO A 208 -18.21 -4.44 3.58
CA PRO A 208 -19.20 -5.20 2.84
C PRO A 208 -18.57 -5.77 1.56
N ALA A 209 -18.99 -6.96 1.15
CA ALA A 209 -18.60 -7.51 -0.14
C ALA A 209 -19.09 -6.60 -1.27
N LEU A 210 -18.31 -6.54 -2.34
CA LEU A 210 -18.73 -5.87 -3.56
C LEU A 210 -19.95 -6.60 -4.15
N ILE A 211 -20.99 -5.85 -4.49
CA ILE A 211 -22.22 -6.37 -5.08
C ILE A 211 -22.37 -5.75 -6.45
N HIS A 212 -22.26 -6.57 -7.50
CA HIS A 212 -22.43 -6.11 -8.87
C HIS A 212 -23.90 -5.83 -9.18
N ARG A 213 -24.15 -4.71 -9.87
CA ARG A 213 -25.49 -4.37 -10.35
C ARG A 213 -25.73 -5.07 -11.69
N ARG A 214 -26.94 -5.61 -11.86
CA ARG A 214 -27.40 -6.05 -13.18
C ARG A 214 -27.63 -4.84 -14.07
N ALA A 215 -26.99 -4.84 -15.23
CA ALA A 215 -27.14 -3.83 -16.27
C ALA A 215 -26.97 -4.49 -17.65
N PRO A 216 -27.48 -3.90 -18.74
CA PRO A 216 -27.19 -4.40 -20.08
C PRO A 216 -25.78 -3.98 -20.50
N PHE A 217 -25.01 -4.92 -21.04
CA PHE A 217 -23.78 -4.63 -21.77
C PHE A 217 -23.77 -5.36 -23.11
N ARG A 218 -22.91 -4.92 -24.01
CA ARG A 218 -22.76 -5.50 -25.35
C ARG A 218 -21.30 -5.87 -25.58
N VAL A 219 -21.08 -7.12 -26.00
CA VAL A 219 -19.80 -7.58 -26.53
C VAL A 219 -19.73 -7.30 -28.03
N ILE A 220 -18.58 -6.82 -28.49
CA ILE A 220 -18.29 -6.48 -29.88
C ILE A 220 -17.06 -7.29 -30.31
N HIS A 221 -17.29 -8.30 -31.15
CA HIS A 221 -16.22 -9.16 -31.66
C HIS A 221 -15.54 -8.49 -32.85
N GLY A 222 -14.25 -8.17 -32.70
CA GLY A 222 -13.36 -7.76 -33.78
C GLY A 222 -12.37 -8.85 -34.16
N ALA A 223 -11.74 -8.70 -35.33
CA ALA A 223 -10.65 -9.58 -35.76
C ALA A 223 -9.47 -9.56 -34.78
N TYR A 224 -9.10 -8.37 -34.29
CA TYR A 224 -7.94 -8.15 -33.43
C TYR A 224 -8.27 -7.76 -31.98
N ASN A 225 -9.52 -7.36 -31.72
CA ASN A 225 -9.94 -6.86 -30.41
C ASN A 225 -11.30 -7.44 -30.00
N ILE A 226 -11.56 -7.43 -28.70
CA ILE A 226 -12.90 -7.59 -28.12
C ILE A 226 -13.27 -6.26 -27.47
N GLY A 227 -14.37 -5.66 -27.92
CA GLY A 227 -14.95 -4.48 -27.29
C GLY A 227 -16.05 -4.88 -26.32
N ILE A 228 -16.14 -4.19 -25.18
CA ILE A 228 -17.25 -4.32 -24.24
C ILE A 228 -17.81 -2.93 -23.98
N LYS A 229 -19.12 -2.77 -24.15
CA LYS A 229 -19.80 -1.48 -23.97
C LYS A 229 -21.00 -1.64 -23.06
N GLY A 230 -21.02 -0.90 -21.96
CA GLY A 230 -22.16 -0.80 -21.06
C GLY A 230 -22.66 0.63 -20.92
N GLU A 231 -23.41 0.88 -19.85
CA GLU A 231 -23.88 2.23 -19.53
C GLU A 231 -22.72 3.09 -19.01
N GLY A 232 -22.30 4.08 -19.80
CA GLY A 232 -21.27 5.03 -19.38
C GLY A 232 -19.81 4.55 -19.52
N PHE A 233 -19.58 3.30 -19.92
CA PHE A 233 -18.22 2.77 -20.13
C PHE A 233 -18.04 2.02 -21.46
N GLU A 234 -16.82 2.09 -22.00
CA GLU A 234 -16.34 1.32 -23.15
C GLU A 234 -14.96 0.75 -22.82
N MET A 235 -14.75 -0.53 -23.09
CA MET A 235 -13.50 -1.24 -22.85
C MET A 235 -13.03 -1.92 -24.13
N LEU A 236 -11.71 -1.93 -24.36
CA LEU A 236 -11.11 -2.62 -25.51
C LEU A 236 -9.98 -3.55 -25.08
N PHE A 237 -10.17 -4.83 -25.31
CA PHE A 237 -9.20 -5.89 -25.05
C PHE A 237 -8.55 -6.32 -26.35
N SER A 238 -7.22 -6.27 -26.42
CA SER A 238 -6.50 -6.72 -27.61
C SER A 238 -6.22 -8.22 -27.55
N LYS A 239 -6.32 -8.89 -28.69
CA LYS A 239 -5.94 -10.30 -28.88
C LYS A 239 -4.44 -10.49 -29.18
N GLY A 240 -3.81 -9.45 -29.75
CA GLY A 240 -2.43 -9.49 -30.27
C GLY A 240 -1.43 -8.67 -29.48
N ALA A 241 -1.77 -7.43 -29.14
CA ALA A 241 -1.10 -6.65 -28.10
C ALA A 241 -1.55 -7.12 -26.70
N ALA A 242 -0.67 -7.00 -25.72
CA ALA A 242 -0.89 -7.54 -24.40
C ALA A 242 -1.74 -6.60 -23.52
N GLY A 243 -2.95 -7.07 -23.17
CA GLY A 243 -3.79 -6.45 -22.15
C GLY A 243 -4.98 -5.62 -22.65
N MET A 244 -5.61 -4.96 -21.68
CA MET A 244 -6.73 -4.05 -21.85
C MET A 244 -6.24 -2.69 -22.36
N THR A 245 -6.41 -2.45 -23.65
CA THR A 245 -5.84 -1.29 -24.37
C THR A 245 -6.58 0.02 -24.18
N SER A 246 -7.83 0.00 -23.74
CA SER A 246 -8.65 1.20 -23.56
C SER A 246 -9.68 0.97 -22.46
N LEU A 247 -9.85 1.98 -21.62
CA LEU A 247 -10.98 2.14 -20.70
C LEU A 247 -11.49 3.56 -20.86
N ARG A 248 -12.67 3.71 -21.48
CA ARG A 248 -13.34 5.00 -21.61
C ARG A 248 -14.52 5.07 -20.67
N VAL A 249 -14.57 6.14 -19.89
CA VAL A 249 -15.64 6.41 -18.92
C VAL A 249 -16.18 7.79 -19.23
N ALA A 250 -17.50 7.90 -19.45
CA ALA A 250 -18.15 9.13 -19.91
C ALA A 250 -17.43 9.79 -21.13
N GLY A 251 -16.87 8.97 -22.01
CA GLY A 251 -16.14 9.41 -23.22
C GLY A 251 -14.66 9.77 -23.04
N LYS A 252 -14.15 9.83 -21.80
CA LYS A 252 -12.76 10.12 -21.46
C LYS A 252 -11.93 8.84 -21.40
N GLU A 253 -10.79 8.79 -22.10
CA GLU A 253 -9.83 7.67 -22.04
C GLU A 253 -9.01 7.73 -20.74
N LEU A 254 -8.98 6.62 -20.00
CA LEU A 254 -8.27 6.51 -18.73
C LEU A 254 -6.93 5.77 -18.86
N PHE A 255 -6.67 5.00 -19.92
CA PHE A 255 -5.41 4.29 -20.09
C PHE A 255 -4.53 4.95 -21.16
N LYS A 256 -3.32 5.35 -20.77
CA LYS A 256 -2.26 5.76 -21.72
C LYS A 256 -1.44 4.57 -22.21
N ARG A 257 -1.37 3.52 -21.40
CA ARG A 257 -0.86 2.19 -21.75
C ARG A 257 -1.73 1.13 -21.05
N PRO A 258 -1.82 -0.09 -21.60
CA PRO A 258 -2.50 -1.19 -20.92
C PRO A 258 -1.92 -1.42 -19.52
N PRO A 259 -2.74 -1.80 -18.52
CA PRO A 259 -2.24 -2.33 -17.27
C PRO A 259 -1.42 -3.60 -17.53
N VAL A 260 -0.24 -3.69 -16.93
CA VAL A 260 0.69 -4.82 -17.12
C VAL A 260 1.14 -5.40 -15.78
N PRO A 261 1.49 -6.71 -15.72
CA PRO A 261 2.14 -7.27 -14.55
C PRO A 261 3.43 -6.51 -14.21
N ASN A 262 3.66 -6.27 -12.93
CA ASN A 262 4.84 -5.60 -12.40
C ASN A 262 5.43 -6.41 -11.24
N PHE A 263 6.75 -6.62 -11.31
CA PHE A 263 7.53 -7.41 -10.37
C PHE A 263 8.66 -6.61 -9.73
N TRP A 264 8.70 -5.29 -9.98
CA TRP A 264 9.81 -4.42 -9.66
C TRP A 264 9.36 -3.16 -8.92
N ARG A 265 10.20 -2.73 -7.98
CA ARG A 265 10.13 -1.42 -7.34
C ARG A 265 11.40 -0.63 -7.62
N PRO A 266 11.41 0.71 -7.63
CA PRO A 266 12.65 1.45 -7.54
C PRO A 266 13.51 0.94 -6.37
N MET A 267 14.82 0.89 -6.54
CA MET A 267 15.70 0.43 -5.47
C MET A 267 15.92 1.57 -4.47
N ASN A 268 15.89 1.26 -3.18
CA ASN A 268 16.33 2.19 -2.14
C ASN A 268 17.83 2.00 -1.81
N GLU A 269 18.40 2.88 -1.01
CA GLU A 269 19.82 2.78 -0.64
C GLU A 269 20.17 1.45 0.06
N ASN A 270 19.27 0.89 0.89
CA ASN A 270 19.49 -0.42 1.53
C ASN A 270 19.54 -1.55 0.50
N ASP A 271 18.65 -1.51 -0.49
CA ASP A 271 18.60 -2.45 -1.61
C ASP A 271 19.91 -2.42 -2.41
N ARG A 272 20.40 -1.21 -2.75
CA ARG A 272 21.67 -1.03 -3.46
C ARG A 272 22.85 -1.55 -2.63
N ALA A 273 22.92 -1.16 -1.37
CA ALA A 273 24.00 -1.52 -0.45
C ALA A 273 24.07 -3.03 -0.19
N ASN A 274 22.94 -3.72 -0.20
CA ASN A 274 22.91 -5.17 -0.03
C ASN A 274 22.97 -5.95 -1.36
N LEU A 275 23.17 -5.30 -2.52
CA LEU A 275 23.25 -5.91 -3.85
C LEU A 275 21.95 -6.58 -4.35
N LEU A 276 20.79 -6.16 -3.87
CA LEU A 276 19.50 -6.64 -4.40
C LEU A 276 19.35 -6.41 -5.92
N PRO A 277 19.74 -5.26 -6.53
CA PRO A 277 19.61 -5.08 -7.98
C PRO A 277 20.30 -6.18 -8.78
N PHE A 278 21.45 -6.67 -8.30
CA PHE A 278 22.17 -7.78 -8.91
C PHE A 278 21.43 -9.10 -8.75
N ARG A 279 20.86 -9.38 -7.57
CA ARG A 279 20.15 -10.63 -7.28
C ARG A 279 18.76 -10.73 -7.91
N ALA A 280 18.06 -9.61 -8.03
CA ALA A 280 16.67 -9.54 -8.49
C ALA A 280 16.51 -8.94 -9.89
N GLY A 281 17.59 -8.56 -10.59
CA GLY A 281 17.53 -7.83 -11.86
C GLY A 281 16.71 -8.51 -12.96
N GLN A 282 16.54 -9.83 -12.90
CA GLN A 282 15.64 -10.56 -13.81
C GLN A 282 14.17 -10.10 -13.68
N TRP A 283 13.72 -9.71 -12.48
CA TRP A 283 12.38 -9.18 -12.23
C TRP A 283 12.18 -7.77 -12.79
N LYS A 284 13.25 -6.97 -12.89
CA LYS A 284 13.23 -5.70 -13.64
C LYS A 284 12.95 -5.96 -15.12
N LEU A 285 13.67 -6.91 -15.71
CA LEU A 285 13.45 -7.32 -17.10
C LEU A 285 12.04 -7.88 -17.30
N ALA A 286 11.54 -8.69 -16.36
CA ALA A 286 10.18 -9.21 -16.41
C ALA A 286 9.13 -8.10 -16.40
N SER A 287 9.35 -7.04 -15.62
CA SER A 287 8.42 -5.90 -15.54
C SER A 287 8.44 -5.02 -16.80
N MET A 288 9.56 -4.98 -17.52
CA MET A 288 9.72 -4.15 -18.72
C MET A 288 9.38 -4.88 -20.03
N TYR A 289 9.62 -6.20 -20.09
CA TYR A 289 9.67 -6.94 -21.34
C TYR A 289 8.85 -8.25 -21.31
N ALA A 290 7.94 -8.43 -20.35
CA ALA A 290 6.97 -9.50 -20.41
C ALA A 290 6.11 -9.41 -21.69
N ASP A 291 5.88 -10.55 -22.33
CA ASP A 291 5.16 -10.61 -23.61
C ASP A 291 4.32 -11.89 -23.71
N MET A 292 3.22 -11.85 -24.44
CA MET A 292 2.34 -13.03 -24.60
C MET A 292 2.74 -13.94 -25.76
N ARG A 293 3.61 -13.46 -26.65
CA ARG A 293 4.10 -14.23 -27.80
C ARG A 293 5.07 -15.30 -27.33
N ASN A 294 5.16 -16.38 -28.10
CA ASN A 294 6.10 -17.44 -27.84
C ASN A 294 7.54 -16.91 -28.02
N PRO A 295 8.39 -16.90 -26.97
CA PRO A 295 9.76 -16.41 -27.10
C PRO A 295 10.65 -17.32 -27.96
N GLU A 296 10.28 -18.61 -28.10
CA GLU A 296 11.05 -19.60 -28.89
C GLU A 296 10.66 -19.62 -30.37
N ASP A 297 9.50 -19.06 -30.73
CA ASP A 297 9.03 -18.96 -32.11
C ASP A 297 8.30 -17.64 -32.36
N PRO A 298 9.00 -16.60 -32.85
CA PRO A 298 8.41 -15.31 -33.18
C PRO A 298 7.34 -15.35 -34.28
N TYR A 299 7.24 -16.45 -35.04
CA TYR A 299 6.22 -16.64 -36.07
C TYR A 299 4.97 -17.35 -35.56
N ASP A 300 4.99 -17.90 -34.34
CA ASP A 300 3.81 -18.45 -33.69
C ASP A 300 2.81 -17.33 -33.41
N LYS A 301 1.71 -17.33 -34.17
CA LYS A 301 0.64 -16.34 -34.04
C LYS A 301 -0.28 -16.63 -32.86
N ARG A 302 -0.14 -17.78 -32.19
CA ARG A 302 -0.89 -18.07 -30.97
C ARG A 302 -0.36 -17.17 -29.87
N THR A 303 -1.28 -16.47 -29.23
CA THR A 303 -0.96 -15.63 -28.06
C THR A 303 -1.51 -16.31 -26.82
N GLY A 304 -1.04 -15.91 -25.64
CA GLY A 304 -1.63 -16.29 -24.36
C GLY A 304 -3.05 -15.76 -24.11
N PHE A 305 -3.76 -15.28 -25.14
CA PHE A 305 -5.10 -14.69 -25.03
C PHE A 305 -6.17 -15.77 -24.97
N ARG A 306 -7.10 -15.66 -24.01
CA ARG A 306 -8.36 -16.42 -24.02
C ARG A 306 -9.52 -15.48 -23.69
N PHE A 307 -10.69 -15.85 -24.18
CA PHE A 307 -11.93 -15.09 -24.03
C PHE A 307 -13.09 -16.07 -23.83
N GLU A 308 -13.93 -15.79 -22.84
CA GLU A 308 -15.14 -16.54 -22.53
C GLU A 308 -16.28 -15.55 -22.26
N GLU A 309 -17.40 -15.72 -22.95
CA GLU A 309 -18.62 -14.95 -22.75
C GLU A 309 -19.60 -15.79 -21.94
N ARG A 310 -20.04 -15.26 -20.79
CA ARG A 310 -21.01 -15.89 -19.89
C ARG A 310 -22.27 -15.05 -19.83
N GLU A 311 -23.35 -15.56 -19.23
CA GLU A 311 -24.64 -14.86 -19.20
C GLU A 311 -24.58 -13.49 -18.49
N GLU A 312 -23.80 -13.37 -17.41
CA GLU A 312 -23.74 -12.16 -16.58
C GLU A 312 -22.35 -11.51 -16.53
N GLU A 313 -21.34 -12.05 -17.22
CA GLU A 313 -19.97 -11.55 -17.17
C GLU A 313 -19.17 -11.92 -18.43
N VAL A 314 -18.05 -11.24 -18.64
CA VAL A 314 -17.08 -11.58 -19.69
C VAL A 314 -15.72 -11.81 -19.05
N VAL A 315 -15.12 -12.97 -19.33
CA VAL A 315 -13.80 -13.32 -18.81
C VAL A 315 -12.77 -13.24 -19.93
N ILE A 316 -11.73 -12.44 -19.73
CA ILE A 316 -10.58 -12.31 -20.62
C ILE A 316 -9.33 -12.71 -19.86
N SER A 317 -8.50 -13.59 -20.41
CA SER A 317 -7.23 -13.94 -19.79
C SER A 317 -6.04 -13.78 -20.73
N TYR A 318 -4.91 -13.44 -20.11
CA TYR A 318 -3.64 -13.15 -20.74
C TYR A 318 -2.55 -13.95 -20.03
N THR A 319 -1.84 -14.83 -20.75
CA THR A 319 -0.62 -15.48 -20.25
C THR A 319 0.61 -14.75 -20.79
N TYR A 320 1.40 -14.19 -19.88
CA TYR A 320 2.65 -13.48 -20.15
C TYR A 320 3.84 -14.42 -19.93
N ASN A 321 4.72 -14.54 -20.92
CA ASN A 321 6.03 -15.16 -20.79
C ASN A 321 7.00 -14.14 -20.17
N LEU A 322 7.69 -14.56 -19.11
CA LEU A 322 8.63 -13.71 -18.37
C LEU A 322 10.08 -14.02 -18.79
N PRO A 323 10.89 -13.02 -19.15
CA PRO A 323 12.30 -13.16 -19.54
C PRO A 323 13.21 -13.42 -18.32
N VAL A 324 12.91 -14.48 -17.57
CA VAL A 324 13.65 -14.93 -16.40
C VAL A 324 14.23 -16.33 -16.61
N ARG A 325 15.15 -16.75 -15.73
CA ARG A 325 15.76 -18.08 -15.71
C ARG A 325 15.67 -18.65 -14.29
N PRO A 326 15.05 -19.84 -14.10
CA PRO A 326 14.31 -20.62 -15.10
C PRO A 326 13.07 -19.86 -15.63
N ALA A 327 12.60 -20.19 -16.84
CA ALA A 327 11.49 -19.47 -17.47
C ALA A 327 10.21 -19.57 -16.63
N LYS A 328 9.46 -18.47 -16.52
CA LYS A 328 8.20 -18.38 -15.79
C LYS A 328 7.11 -17.74 -16.65
N GLN A 329 5.87 -17.95 -16.25
CA GLN A 329 4.70 -17.29 -16.83
C GLN A 329 3.87 -16.64 -15.73
N ALA A 330 3.27 -15.50 -16.03
CA ALA A 330 2.25 -14.88 -15.20
C ALA A 330 0.91 -14.87 -15.95
N GLN A 331 -0.18 -15.18 -15.27
CA GLN A 331 -1.52 -15.15 -15.82
C GLN A 331 -2.29 -13.96 -15.25
N LEU A 332 -2.86 -13.16 -16.13
CA LEU A 332 -3.68 -12.00 -15.80
C LEU A 332 -5.09 -12.21 -16.35
N ILE A 333 -6.07 -12.21 -15.47
CA ILE A 333 -7.48 -12.45 -15.79
C ILE A 333 -8.27 -11.19 -15.45
N TYR A 334 -9.13 -10.79 -16.37
CA TYR A 334 -10.13 -9.75 -16.20
C TYR A 334 -11.52 -10.38 -16.27
N THR A 335 -12.34 -10.16 -15.25
CA THR A 335 -13.78 -10.49 -15.27
C THR A 335 -14.55 -9.17 -15.30
N VAL A 336 -15.16 -8.88 -16.44
CA VAL A 336 -15.93 -7.65 -16.66
C VAL A 336 -17.39 -7.89 -16.32
N HIS A 337 -17.88 -7.12 -15.36
CA HIS A 337 -19.25 -7.17 -14.89
C HIS A 337 -20.14 -6.16 -15.62
N PRO A 338 -21.48 -6.34 -15.58
CA PRO A 338 -22.40 -5.51 -16.34
C PRO A 338 -22.42 -4.04 -15.93
N ASP A 339 -22.07 -3.76 -14.67
CA ASP A 339 -22.00 -2.42 -14.09
C ASP A 339 -20.67 -1.70 -14.33
N GLY A 340 -19.76 -2.30 -15.13
CA GLY A 340 -18.48 -1.72 -15.50
C GLY A 340 -17.37 -1.97 -14.49
N VAL A 341 -17.66 -2.67 -13.39
CA VAL A 341 -16.62 -3.18 -12.49
C VAL A 341 -15.83 -4.27 -13.22
N VAL A 342 -14.52 -4.24 -13.07
CA VAL A 342 -13.61 -5.26 -13.60
C VAL A 342 -12.88 -5.89 -12.43
N ASP A 343 -13.12 -7.17 -12.19
CA ASP A 343 -12.28 -7.95 -11.28
C ASP A 343 -11.00 -8.36 -12.00
N VAL A 344 -9.88 -8.26 -11.30
CA VAL A 344 -8.55 -8.55 -11.79
C VAL A 344 -7.95 -9.65 -10.92
N GLU A 345 -7.43 -10.70 -11.56
CA GLU A 345 -6.61 -11.72 -10.90
C GLU A 345 -5.26 -11.81 -11.61
N LEU A 346 -4.17 -11.59 -10.86
CA LEU A 346 -2.81 -11.90 -11.29
C LEU A 346 -2.32 -13.13 -10.53
N SER A 347 -1.86 -14.14 -11.26
CA SER A 347 -1.29 -15.36 -10.69
C SER A 347 0.05 -15.74 -11.33
N MET A 348 0.91 -16.36 -10.53
CA MET A 348 2.21 -16.90 -10.96
C MET A 348 2.55 -18.11 -10.11
N GLU A 349 3.07 -19.16 -10.75
CA GLU A 349 3.61 -20.32 -10.03
C GLU A 349 4.80 -19.91 -9.15
N ARG A 350 5.22 -20.80 -8.23
CA ARG A 350 6.41 -20.58 -7.41
C ARG A 350 7.61 -20.12 -8.24
N SER A 351 8.35 -19.15 -7.72
CA SER A 351 9.45 -18.50 -8.41
C SER A 351 10.68 -18.26 -7.54
N ASP A 352 10.76 -18.94 -6.40
CA ASP A 352 11.89 -18.92 -5.47
C ASP A 352 13.21 -19.39 -6.13
N ASP A 353 13.10 -20.21 -7.18
CA ASP A 353 14.20 -20.66 -8.03
C ASP A 353 14.79 -19.58 -8.97
N VAL A 354 14.07 -18.48 -9.21
CA VAL A 354 14.56 -17.31 -9.96
C VAL A 354 15.31 -16.34 -9.04
N GLY A 355 14.87 -16.23 -7.79
CA GLY A 355 15.42 -15.34 -6.77
C GLY A 355 14.35 -14.59 -5.98
N GLU A 356 14.79 -13.74 -5.07
CA GLU A 356 13.91 -12.89 -4.25
C GLU A 356 13.09 -11.94 -5.13
N LEU A 357 11.78 -11.85 -4.86
CA LEU A 357 10.81 -11.08 -5.64
C LEU A 357 10.53 -9.72 -4.96
N PRO A 358 10.87 -8.57 -5.60
CA PRO A 358 10.69 -7.26 -4.98
C PRO A 358 9.23 -6.84 -4.77
N GLU A 359 8.38 -7.09 -5.76
CA GLU A 359 6.96 -6.74 -5.77
C GLU A 359 6.17 -7.80 -6.56
N PHE A 360 4.88 -7.96 -6.28
CA PHE A 360 3.97 -8.74 -7.12
C PHE A 360 2.64 -8.00 -7.31
N GLY A 361 2.44 -7.39 -8.49
CA GLY A 361 1.26 -6.54 -8.74
C GLY A 361 1.06 -6.14 -10.20
N LEU A 362 0.25 -5.11 -10.40
CA LEU A 362 0.01 -4.47 -11.68
C LEU A 362 0.47 -3.01 -11.68
N LEU A 363 1.01 -2.58 -12.82
CA LEU A 363 1.32 -1.20 -13.13
C LEU A 363 0.31 -0.64 -14.12
N PHE A 364 -0.40 0.41 -13.72
CA PHE A 364 -1.26 1.21 -14.58
C PHE A 364 -0.52 2.48 -15.01
N THR A 365 -0.68 2.87 -16.28
CA THR A 365 -0.21 4.16 -16.80
C THR A 365 -1.41 5.01 -17.20
N LEU A 366 -1.70 6.04 -16.40
CA LEU A 366 -2.89 6.86 -16.51
C LEU A 366 -2.54 8.30 -16.97
N PRO A 367 -3.52 9.08 -17.47
CA PRO A 367 -3.33 10.50 -17.76
C PRO A 367 -2.80 11.27 -16.53
N ALA A 368 -1.87 12.20 -16.74
CA ALA A 368 -1.29 13.01 -15.66
C ALA A 368 -2.31 13.94 -14.99
N GLU A 369 -3.42 14.23 -15.68
CA GLU A 369 -4.52 15.03 -15.16
C GLU A 369 -5.22 14.36 -13.98
N LEU A 370 -5.16 13.02 -13.90
CA LEU A 370 -5.62 12.27 -12.73
C LEU A 370 -4.59 12.43 -11.60
N ASP A 371 -4.69 13.54 -10.87
CA ASP A 371 -3.69 13.99 -9.91
C ASP A 371 -4.19 14.08 -8.47
N ILE A 372 -5.46 13.73 -8.22
CA ILE A 372 -6.07 13.68 -6.88
C ILE A 372 -6.23 12.23 -6.46
N LEU A 373 -5.50 11.83 -5.42
CA LEU A 373 -5.61 10.52 -4.78
C LEU A 373 -6.41 10.64 -3.49
N GLU A 374 -7.46 9.83 -3.37
CA GLU A 374 -8.12 9.53 -2.10
C GLU A 374 -7.98 8.03 -1.83
N TRP A 375 -7.66 7.62 -0.60
CA TRP A 375 -7.56 6.20 -0.27
C TRP A 375 -8.02 5.92 1.15
N TYR A 376 -8.62 4.75 1.34
CA TYR A 376 -8.91 4.19 2.66
C TYR A 376 -7.90 3.09 2.98
N GLY A 377 -6.94 3.39 3.86
CA GLY A 377 -5.84 2.48 4.19
C GLY A 377 -4.92 3.06 5.26
N ILE A 378 -3.77 2.46 5.48
CA ILE A 378 -2.79 2.99 6.43
C ILE A 378 -2.17 4.27 5.89
N GLY A 379 -2.04 5.29 6.74
CA GLY A 379 -1.49 6.58 6.36
C GLY A 379 -1.36 7.57 7.52
N PRO A 380 -1.20 8.87 7.23
CA PRO A 380 -1.18 9.48 5.89
C PRO A 380 0.14 9.30 5.12
N LYS A 381 1.27 9.09 5.82
CA LYS A 381 2.59 8.92 5.19
C LYS A 381 2.78 7.50 4.67
N GLU A 382 3.81 7.30 3.85
CA GLU A 382 4.15 5.98 3.30
C GLU A 382 4.42 4.94 4.39
N SER A 383 3.92 3.73 4.14
CA SER A 383 3.98 2.56 5.01
C SER A 383 4.47 1.36 4.21
N TYR A 384 5.23 0.48 4.85
CA TYR A 384 5.76 -0.75 4.28
C TYR A 384 5.53 -1.92 5.24
N VAL A 385 5.70 -3.15 4.77
CA VAL A 385 5.43 -4.35 5.58
C VAL A 385 6.32 -4.48 6.83
N ASP A 386 7.52 -3.89 6.79
CA ASP A 386 8.46 -3.78 7.91
C ASP A 386 8.44 -2.40 8.58
N ARG A 387 7.60 -1.49 8.08
CA ARG A 387 7.34 -0.15 8.62
C ARG A 387 5.84 0.19 8.57
N PRO A 388 4.99 -0.57 9.28
CA PRO A 388 3.56 -0.61 9.01
C PRO A 388 2.75 0.44 9.79
N HIS A 389 3.39 1.22 10.68
CA HIS A 389 2.64 2.07 11.59
C HIS A 389 2.14 3.34 10.91
N GLY A 390 0.85 3.57 11.08
CA GLY A 390 0.09 4.74 10.66
C GLY A 390 -1.30 4.64 11.29
N LYS A 391 -2.24 5.49 10.90
CA LYS A 391 -3.64 5.25 11.25
C LYS A 391 -4.35 4.71 10.03
N LEU A 392 -5.24 3.78 10.24
CA LEU A 392 -6.24 3.45 9.25
C LEU A 392 -7.31 4.54 9.25
N SER A 393 -7.45 5.24 8.13
CA SER A 393 -8.54 6.21 7.88
C SER A 393 -8.57 6.55 6.38
N VAL A 394 -9.44 7.48 5.99
CA VAL A 394 -9.51 8.02 4.63
C VAL A 394 -8.59 9.24 4.55
N TYR A 395 -7.71 9.22 3.55
CA TYR A 395 -6.77 10.29 3.30
C TYR A 395 -6.91 10.78 1.87
N ARG A 396 -6.56 12.04 1.65
CA ARG A 396 -6.59 12.68 0.34
C ARG A 396 -5.32 13.50 0.14
N SER A 397 -4.70 13.39 -1.02
CA SER A 397 -3.53 14.18 -1.41
C SER A 397 -3.43 14.34 -2.92
N ARG A 398 -2.57 15.24 -3.37
CA ARG A 398 -2.12 15.25 -4.76
C ARG A 398 -1.13 14.12 -4.99
N VAL A 399 -1.06 13.60 -6.21
CA VAL A 399 -0.13 12.53 -6.59
C VAL A 399 1.32 12.90 -6.26
N TRP A 400 1.75 14.13 -6.58
CA TRP A 400 3.11 14.59 -6.31
C TRP A 400 3.47 14.67 -4.83
N GLU A 401 2.49 14.86 -3.93
CA GLU A 401 2.71 14.92 -2.48
C GLU A 401 3.05 13.55 -1.88
N ASN A 402 2.87 12.46 -2.65
CA ASN A 402 3.27 11.12 -2.26
C ASN A 402 4.74 10.80 -2.62
N MET A 403 5.43 11.67 -3.37
CA MET A 403 6.88 11.56 -3.57
C MET A 403 7.62 12.01 -2.32
N ALA A 404 8.39 11.10 -1.70
CA ALA A 404 9.30 11.49 -0.64
C ALA A 404 10.48 12.29 -1.21
N ARG A 405 10.90 13.34 -0.50
CA ARG A 405 12.01 14.23 -0.90
C ARG A 405 13.38 13.63 -0.52
N TYR A 406 13.61 12.35 -0.82
CA TYR A 406 14.91 11.72 -0.63
C TYR A 406 15.96 12.39 -1.53
N LEU A 407 17.21 12.47 -1.07
CA LEU A 407 18.30 13.10 -1.85
C LEU A 407 18.49 12.41 -3.20
N VAL A 408 18.52 11.07 -3.18
CA VAL A 408 18.46 10.22 -4.37
C VAL A 408 17.02 9.74 -4.53
N PRO A 409 16.37 9.98 -5.67
CA PRO A 409 15.07 9.39 -5.98
C PRO A 409 15.10 7.86 -5.80
N GLN A 410 14.14 7.35 -5.02
CA GLN A 410 14.07 5.93 -4.68
C GLN A 410 12.63 5.51 -4.37
N GLU A 411 12.44 4.24 -4.00
CA GLU A 411 11.14 3.72 -3.58
C GLU A 411 10.52 4.61 -2.49
N CYS A 412 9.29 5.05 -2.76
CA CYS A 412 8.52 5.90 -1.86
C CYS A 412 7.01 5.81 -2.13
N GLY A 413 6.23 6.40 -1.23
CA GLY A 413 4.80 6.65 -1.43
C GLY A 413 3.90 5.42 -1.26
N ASN A 414 4.44 4.23 -0.95
CA ASN A 414 3.64 3.02 -0.75
C ASN A 414 2.66 3.15 0.43
N LYS A 415 1.47 2.57 0.31
CA LYS A 415 0.44 2.49 1.34
C LYS A 415 0.00 1.03 1.47
N ILE A 416 0.01 0.48 2.67
CA ILE A 416 -0.44 -0.90 2.92
C ILE A 416 -1.88 -0.91 3.43
N GLY A 417 -2.53 -2.07 3.35
CA GLY A 417 -3.85 -2.26 3.92
C GLY A 417 -4.90 -1.37 3.24
N VAL A 418 -4.79 -1.13 1.94
CA VAL A 418 -5.70 -0.25 1.20
C VAL A 418 -6.95 -1.03 0.80
N ARG A 419 -8.11 -0.47 1.11
CA ARG A 419 -9.44 -1.07 0.90
C ARG A 419 -10.07 -0.50 -0.36
N TYR A 420 -9.90 0.79 -0.58
CA TYR A 420 -10.13 1.41 -1.87
C TYR A 420 -9.15 2.56 -2.09
N ALA A 421 -8.96 2.90 -3.36
CA ALA A 421 -8.28 4.12 -3.76
C ALA A 421 -8.92 4.72 -5.02
N GLU A 422 -9.29 5.98 -4.93
CA GLU A 422 -9.85 6.77 -6.02
C GLU A 422 -8.79 7.72 -6.55
N LEU A 423 -8.51 7.62 -7.85
CA LEU A 423 -7.66 8.55 -8.56
C LEU A 423 -8.49 9.32 -9.57
N THR A 424 -8.62 10.62 -9.34
CA THR A 424 -9.60 11.47 -10.04
C THR A 424 -8.98 12.77 -10.54
N ASP A 425 -9.68 13.40 -11.48
CA ASP A 425 -9.61 14.84 -11.72
C ASP A 425 -11.00 15.46 -11.50
N GLU A 426 -11.23 16.68 -11.97
CA GLU A 426 -12.54 17.36 -11.85
C GLU A 426 -13.69 16.68 -12.62
N LYS A 427 -13.38 15.73 -13.52
CA LYS A 427 -14.32 15.08 -14.45
C LYS A 427 -14.46 13.57 -14.20
N GLY A 428 -13.92 13.07 -13.08
CA GLY A 428 -13.92 11.65 -12.75
C GLY A 428 -12.59 10.95 -13.05
N GLY A 429 -12.55 9.64 -12.87
CA GLY A 429 -11.33 8.85 -12.98
C GLY A 429 -11.55 7.37 -12.76
N ILE A 430 -10.73 6.77 -11.90
CA ILE A 430 -10.73 5.33 -11.64
C ILE A 430 -10.71 5.07 -10.13
N CYS A 431 -11.50 4.09 -9.70
CA CYS A 431 -11.50 3.59 -8.33
C CYS A 431 -10.99 2.14 -8.32
N LEU A 432 -10.00 1.86 -7.48
CA LEU A 432 -9.49 0.53 -7.19
C LEU A 432 -10.13 0.05 -5.88
N LEU A 433 -10.57 -1.20 -5.85
CA LEU A 433 -11.34 -1.81 -4.76
C LEU A 433 -10.66 -3.11 -4.34
N SER A 434 -10.34 -3.22 -3.06
CA SER A 434 -9.94 -4.48 -2.43
C SER A 434 -11.10 -5.47 -2.49
N LEU A 435 -10.80 -6.73 -2.81
CA LEU A 435 -11.75 -7.82 -2.68
C LEU A 435 -11.55 -8.52 -1.33
N LYS A 436 -10.88 -9.67 -1.36
CA LYS A 436 -10.48 -10.42 -0.17
C LYS A 436 -9.13 -9.95 0.37
N ASP A 437 -8.21 -9.64 -0.54
CA ASP A 437 -6.84 -9.26 -0.24
C ASP A 437 -6.71 -7.74 -0.23
N TYR A 438 -6.07 -7.17 0.79
CA TYR A 438 -5.79 -5.74 0.80
C TYR A 438 -4.78 -5.36 -0.29
N ILE A 439 -4.89 -4.13 -0.79
CA ILE A 439 -3.98 -3.61 -1.79
C ILE A 439 -2.78 -2.95 -1.09
N SER A 440 -1.57 -3.27 -1.54
CA SER A 440 -0.41 -2.38 -1.38
C SER A 440 -0.39 -1.42 -2.57
N LEU A 441 -0.43 -0.12 -2.31
CA LEU A 441 -0.67 0.92 -3.31
C LEU A 441 0.46 1.94 -3.34
N SER A 442 0.99 2.22 -4.52
CA SER A 442 1.86 3.38 -4.78
C SER A 442 1.31 4.15 -5.97
N VAL A 443 1.13 5.47 -5.82
CA VAL A 443 0.64 6.35 -6.89
C VAL A 443 1.58 7.54 -7.02
N LEU A 444 2.36 7.57 -8.10
CA LEU A 444 3.44 8.52 -8.30
C LEU A 444 3.42 9.10 -9.72
N PRO A 445 4.01 10.28 -9.95
CA PRO A 445 4.10 10.87 -11.30
C PRO A 445 5.16 10.19 -12.19
N TYR A 446 5.92 9.24 -11.63
CA TYR A 446 7.02 8.55 -12.28
C TYR A 446 6.89 7.03 -12.17
N SER A 447 7.28 6.34 -13.23
CA SER A 447 7.37 4.88 -13.23
C SER A 447 8.54 4.40 -12.35
N PRO A 448 8.51 3.14 -11.90
CA PRO A 448 9.63 2.53 -11.18
C PRO A 448 10.99 2.71 -11.86
N HIS A 449 11.00 2.61 -13.19
CA HIS A 449 12.20 2.69 -14.01
C HIS A 449 12.72 4.11 -14.20
N GLN A 450 11.85 5.12 -14.15
CA GLN A 450 12.29 6.52 -14.19
C GLN A 450 12.95 6.91 -12.87
N ILE A 451 12.37 6.49 -11.74
CA ILE A 451 12.93 6.74 -10.41
C ILE A 451 14.30 6.05 -10.27
N ASP A 452 14.42 4.80 -10.71
CA ASP A 452 15.68 4.04 -10.67
C ASP A 452 16.86 4.68 -11.43
N ASN A 453 16.58 5.51 -12.43
CA ASN A 453 17.59 6.06 -13.34
C ASN A 453 18.03 7.49 -12.96
N ALA A 454 17.40 8.11 -11.96
CA ALA A 454 17.70 9.47 -11.54
C ALA A 454 18.55 9.45 -10.26
N ASP A 455 19.71 10.12 -10.29
CA ASP A 455 20.56 10.29 -9.11
C ASP A 455 20.15 11.54 -8.32
N HIS A 456 19.52 12.52 -8.99
CA HIS A 456 18.95 13.71 -8.38
C HIS A 456 17.48 13.95 -8.78
N PRO A 457 16.66 14.62 -7.94
CA PRO A 457 15.27 14.92 -8.29
C PRO A 457 15.08 15.71 -9.59
N TYR A 458 16.03 16.59 -9.95
CA TYR A 458 15.97 17.37 -11.18
C TYR A 458 16.25 16.54 -12.45
N GLU A 459 16.72 15.30 -12.32
CA GLU A 459 16.96 14.38 -13.44
C GLU A 459 15.71 13.57 -13.81
N LEU A 460 14.69 13.60 -12.95
CA LEU A 460 13.39 13.01 -13.27
C LEU A 460 12.78 13.73 -14.50
N PRO A 461 12.18 12.98 -15.44
CA PRO A 461 11.67 13.57 -16.66
C PRO A 461 10.46 14.47 -16.39
N PRO A 462 10.02 15.27 -17.37
CA PRO A 462 8.73 15.94 -17.28
C PRO A 462 7.59 14.94 -17.00
N VAL A 463 6.64 15.35 -16.16
CA VAL A 463 5.49 14.51 -15.80
C VAL A 463 4.54 14.43 -16.99
N HIS A 464 4.35 13.21 -17.50
CA HIS A 464 3.43 12.93 -18.59
C HIS A 464 2.28 11.99 -18.19
N HIS A 465 2.42 11.29 -17.07
CA HIS A 465 1.49 10.26 -16.62
C HIS A 465 1.37 10.25 -15.10
N THR A 466 0.27 9.68 -14.61
CA THR A 466 0.18 9.16 -13.24
C THR A 466 0.35 7.64 -13.31
N TYR A 467 1.32 7.12 -12.55
CA TYR A 467 1.59 5.69 -12.45
C TYR A 467 0.97 5.14 -11.17
N VAL A 468 0.13 4.12 -11.29
CA VAL A 468 -0.46 3.40 -10.15
C VAL A 468 0.12 1.99 -10.12
N ARG A 469 0.77 1.65 -9.01
CA ARG A 469 1.12 0.27 -8.67
C ARG A 469 0.13 -0.24 -7.64
N ALA A 470 -0.64 -1.25 -8.03
CA ALA A 470 -1.49 -2.01 -7.12
C ALA A 470 -0.90 -3.41 -7.02
N SER A 471 -0.47 -3.80 -5.82
CA SER A 471 0.22 -5.07 -5.59
C SER A 471 -0.37 -5.84 -4.43
N LEU A 472 -0.19 -7.15 -4.46
CA LEU A 472 -0.43 -8.02 -3.29
C LEU A 472 0.42 -7.52 -2.14
N MET A 473 1.71 -7.31 -2.42
CA MET A 473 2.69 -6.83 -1.47
C MET A 473 3.95 -6.42 -2.22
N GLN A 474 4.70 -5.53 -1.58
CA GLN A 474 6.10 -5.26 -1.86
C GLN A 474 6.92 -5.72 -0.65
N MET A 475 8.12 -6.26 -0.84
CA MET A 475 8.99 -6.61 0.29
C MET A 475 9.35 -5.37 1.13
N GLY A 476 9.82 -5.61 2.35
CA GLY A 476 10.26 -4.56 3.28
C GLY A 476 11.37 -3.66 2.73
N VAL A 477 11.53 -2.49 3.33
CA VAL A 477 12.56 -1.51 2.98
C VAL A 477 13.91 -1.75 3.67
N ALA A 478 13.99 -2.69 4.62
CA ALA A 478 15.17 -3.01 5.42
C ALA A 478 15.68 -1.79 6.24
N GLY A 479 16.95 -1.82 6.65
CA GLY A 479 17.60 -0.71 7.37
C GLY A 479 18.15 -1.05 8.76
N ASP A 480 18.41 -2.32 9.06
CA ASP A 480 19.28 -2.68 10.20
C ASP A 480 20.68 -2.06 10.00
N ASP A 481 21.17 -2.07 8.75
CA ASP A 481 22.24 -1.22 8.24
C ASP A 481 22.04 -0.94 6.73
N THR A 482 22.89 -0.07 6.17
CA THR A 482 22.92 0.29 4.73
C THR A 482 24.28 -0.08 4.13
N TRP A 483 24.82 -1.26 4.45
CA TRP A 483 26.08 -1.77 3.88
C TRP A 483 26.14 -3.30 3.76
N GLY A 484 25.00 -3.98 3.90
CA GLY A 484 24.90 -5.41 3.60
C GLY A 484 23.67 -6.10 4.18
N ALA A 485 23.05 -5.54 5.21
CA ALA A 485 21.85 -6.09 5.80
C ALA A 485 20.72 -6.19 4.75
N ARG A 486 20.07 -7.36 4.74
CA ARG A 486 18.95 -7.65 3.86
C ARG A 486 17.63 -7.43 4.58
N THR A 487 16.56 -7.30 3.82
CA THR A 487 15.19 -7.43 4.33
C THR A 487 15.06 -8.74 5.10
N LYS A 488 14.43 -8.71 6.27
CA LYS A 488 14.24 -9.94 7.07
C LYS A 488 13.26 -10.88 6.33
N PRO A 489 13.43 -12.21 6.41
CA PRO A 489 12.58 -13.16 5.68
C PRO A 489 11.07 -12.97 5.91
N VAL A 490 10.66 -12.63 7.14
CA VAL A 490 9.25 -12.33 7.50
C VAL A 490 8.66 -11.10 6.79
N HIS A 491 9.49 -10.30 6.12
CA HIS A 491 9.10 -9.11 5.37
C HIS A 491 9.37 -9.28 3.87
N MET A 492 9.68 -10.49 3.41
CA MET A 492 9.79 -10.84 1.99
C MET A 492 8.48 -11.42 1.48
N LEU A 493 8.24 -11.29 0.17
CA LEU A 493 7.19 -12.06 -0.52
C LEU A 493 7.57 -13.54 -0.47
N ASP A 494 6.68 -14.39 0.07
CA ASP A 494 6.86 -15.85 0.00
C ASP A 494 6.52 -16.35 -1.42
N ASN A 495 7.53 -16.32 -2.29
CA ASN A 495 7.44 -16.82 -3.66
C ASN A 495 7.85 -18.30 -3.80
N SER A 496 7.94 -19.04 -2.69
CA SER A 496 8.14 -20.50 -2.70
C SER A 496 6.85 -21.28 -3.03
N ARG A 497 5.72 -20.57 -3.02
CA ARG A 497 4.38 -21.04 -3.37
C ARG A 497 3.81 -20.27 -4.56
N GLU A 498 2.66 -20.72 -5.06
CA GLU A 498 1.86 -19.96 -6.01
C GLU A 498 1.45 -18.61 -5.40
N LEU A 499 1.63 -17.53 -6.15
CA LEU A 499 1.18 -16.20 -5.79
C LEU A 499 -0.11 -15.87 -6.55
N LYS A 500 -1.10 -15.34 -5.83
CA LYS A 500 -2.36 -14.85 -6.38
C LYS A 500 -2.68 -13.48 -5.78
N PHE A 501 -3.03 -12.53 -6.63
CA PHE A 501 -3.43 -11.19 -6.25
C PHE A 501 -4.76 -10.84 -6.90
N ARG A 502 -5.74 -10.43 -6.08
CA ARG A 502 -7.08 -10.07 -6.56
C ARG A 502 -7.54 -8.72 -6.05
N PHE A 503 -8.07 -7.91 -6.96
CA PHE A 503 -8.74 -6.65 -6.66
C PHE A 503 -9.70 -6.33 -7.81
N SER A 504 -10.51 -5.31 -7.65
CA SER A 504 -11.37 -4.81 -8.73
C SER A 504 -11.04 -3.36 -9.04
N PHE A 505 -11.42 -2.89 -10.22
CA PHE A 505 -11.47 -1.46 -10.50
C PHE A 505 -12.72 -1.09 -11.28
N VAL A 506 -13.09 0.19 -11.22
CA VAL A 506 -14.23 0.74 -11.96
C VAL A 506 -13.96 2.20 -12.35
N GLY A 507 -14.55 2.64 -13.45
CA GLY A 507 -14.59 4.05 -13.81
C GLY A 507 -15.52 4.84 -12.89
N VAL A 508 -15.08 6.02 -12.41
CA VAL A 508 -15.88 6.89 -11.53
C VAL A 508 -16.06 8.29 -12.07
#